data_AF-A0A8T4ZZV4-F1
#
_entry.id   AF-A0A8T4ZZV4-F1
#
_cell.length_a   1.000
_cell.length_b   1.000
_cell.length_c   1.000
_cell.angle_alpha   90.00
_cell.angle_beta   90.00
_cell.angle_gamma   90.00
#
_symmetry.space_group_name_H-M   'P 1'
#
loop_
_entity.id
_entity.type
_entity.pdbx_description
1 polymer ?
#
loop_
_entity_poly.entity_id
_entity_poly.type
_entity_poly.pdbx_seq_one_letter_code
_entity_poly.pdbx_strand_id
1 'polypeptide(L)'
;MVEERVSELKVSREEFEKLKIAVEKNTEAIEKLSSAINELAEAQKRTEERINELAEAQKRTEERINELAEAQKRTEERINELAEAQKRTDQNVATLAKRMESLAVEVGRLSETIGFSLEDLGRELLPSRLRELGVAIEGLERRHFVVDGEEIEVNLYGEGLCSGRRILVLGEAKSRIYSNDVERFNTQA
;
A
#
# COMPACT_ATOMS: atom_id res chain seq x y z
N MET A 1 -42.20 -113.70 -4.21
CA MET A 1 -43.18 -112.61 -4.13
C MET A 1 -43.22 -111.88 -2.78
N VAL A 2 -43.18 -112.57 -1.63
CA VAL A 2 -43.17 -111.90 -0.31
C VAL A 2 -41.79 -111.33 0.06
N GLU A 3 -40.71 -112.11 -0.09
CA GLU A 3 -39.34 -111.64 0.24
C GLU A 3 -38.86 -110.46 -0.61
N GLU A 4 -39.22 -110.46 -1.90
CA GLU A 4 -38.91 -109.39 -2.85
C GLU A 4 -39.57 -108.06 -2.43
N ARG A 5 -40.87 -108.10 -2.08
CA ARG A 5 -41.62 -106.95 -1.53
C ARG A 5 -41.06 -106.47 -0.19
N VAL A 6 -40.58 -107.36 0.67
CA VAL A 6 -39.94 -106.98 1.95
C VAL A 6 -38.61 -106.28 1.72
N SER A 7 -37.83 -106.69 0.71
CA SER A 7 -36.59 -106.01 0.34
C SER A 7 -36.87 -104.62 -0.27
N GLU A 8 -37.85 -104.50 -1.16
CA GLU A 8 -38.28 -103.22 -1.74
C GLU A 8 -38.80 -102.25 -0.66
N LEU A 9 -39.58 -102.74 0.30
CA LEU A 9 -40.05 -101.93 1.44
C LEU A 9 -38.90 -101.47 2.35
N LYS A 10 -37.88 -102.30 2.58
CA LYS A 10 -36.67 -101.90 3.33
C LYS A 10 -35.87 -100.84 2.58
N VAL A 11 -35.66 -101.02 1.28
CA VAL A 11 -34.96 -100.06 0.43
C VAL A 11 -35.71 -98.72 0.41
N SER A 12 -37.04 -98.75 0.25
CA SER A 12 -37.89 -97.55 0.29
C SER A 12 -37.81 -96.80 1.63
N ARG A 13 -37.67 -97.51 2.75
CA ARG A 13 -37.52 -96.90 4.08
C ARG A 13 -36.16 -96.24 4.27
N GLU A 14 -35.08 -96.85 3.77
CA GLU A 14 -33.74 -96.23 3.78
C GLU A 14 -33.68 -94.97 2.91
N GLU A 15 -34.31 -94.98 1.73
CA GLU A 15 -34.41 -93.82 0.85
C GLU A 15 -35.21 -92.69 1.51
N PHE A 16 -36.31 -93.02 2.21
CA PHE A 16 -37.10 -92.04 2.96
C PHE A 16 -36.30 -91.39 4.10
N GLU A 17 -35.50 -92.16 4.85
CA GLU A 17 -34.67 -91.60 5.92
C GLU A 17 -33.56 -90.68 5.37
N LYS A 18 -32.93 -91.07 4.24
CA LYS A 18 -31.97 -90.20 3.53
C LYS A 18 -32.62 -88.91 3.06
N LEU A 19 -33.84 -88.98 2.52
CA LEU A 19 -34.60 -87.81 2.10
C LEU A 19 -34.90 -86.89 3.28
N LYS A 20 -35.34 -87.46 4.42
CA LYS A 20 -35.61 -86.70 5.65
C LYS A 20 -34.37 -85.94 6.12
N ILE A 21 -33.21 -86.60 6.18
CA ILE A 21 -31.93 -85.94 6.55
C ILE A 21 -31.58 -84.83 5.56
N ALA A 22 -31.80 -85.04 4.25
CA ALA A 22 -31.54 -84.02 3.23
C ALA A 22 -32.48 -82.82 3.39
N VAL A 23 -33.76 -83.05 3.70
CA VAL A 23 -34.75 -81.99 3.98
C VAL A 23 -34.35 -81.21 5.24
N GLU A 24 -33.97 -81.87 6.33
CA GLU A 24 -33.51 -81.22 7.56
C GLU A 24 -32.28 -80.33 7.30
N LYS A 25 -31.28 -80.84 6.57
CA LYS A 25 -30.10 -80.05 6.16
C LYS A 25 -30.45 -78.85 5.29
N ASN A 26 -31.41 -79.01 4.38
CA ASN A 26 -31.88 -77.91 3.55
C ASN A 26 -32.61 -76.85 4.37
N THR A 27 -33.42 -77.25 5.35
CA THR A 27 -34.08 -76.30 6.26
C THR A 27 -33.05 -75.49 7.05
N GLU A 28 -32.03 -76.13 7.63
CA GLU A 28 -30.94 -75.42 8.32
C GLU A 28 -30.17 -74.47 7.39
N ALA A 29 -29.92 -74.88 6.14
CA ALA A 29 -29.26 -74.03 5.15
C ALA A 29 -30.12 -72.82 4.77
N ILE A 30 -31.43 -73.01 4.62
CA ILE A 30 -32.40 -71.94 4.35
C ILE A 30 -32.43 -70.95 5.52
N GLU A 31 -32.46 -71.42 6.77
CA GLU A 31 -32.44 -70.55 7.96
C GLU A 31 -31.16 -69.70 8.03
N LYS A 32 -30.00 -70.31 7.76
CA LYS A 32 -28.71 -69.59 7.68
C LYS A 32 -28.69 -68.54 6.58
N LEU A 33 -29.22 -68.88 5.40
CA LEU A 33 -29.34 -67.94 4.28
C LEU A 33 -30.29 -66.79 4.61
N SER A 34 -31.44 -67.06 5.25
CA SER A 34 -32.37 -66.02 5.71
C SER A 34 -31.72 -65.07 6.71
N SER A 35 -30.93 -65.60 7.65
CA SER A 35 -30.16 -64.76 8.59
C SER A 35 -29.15 -63.87 7.86
N ALA A 36 -28.36 -64.43 6.94
CA ALA A 36 -27.38 -63.69 6.16
C ALA A 36 -28.01 -62.60 5.29
N ILE A 37 -29.18 -62.86 4.70
CA ILE A 37 -29.95 -61.88 3.92
C ILE A 37 -30.41 -60.71 4.81
N ASN A 38 -30.88 -60.99 6.03
CA ASN A 38 -31.29 -59.92 6.96
C ASN A 38 -30.09 -59.05 7.38
N GLU A 39 -28.94 -59.66 7.69
CA GLU A 39 -27.70 -58.93 8.01
C GLU A 39 -27.24 -58.04 6.84
N LEU A 40 -27.34 -58.56 5.61
CA LEU A 40 -27.03 -57.80 4.39
C LEU A 40 -28.00 -56.63 4.19
N ALA A 41 -29.30 -56.83 4.43
CA ALA A 41 -30.30 -55.76 4.33
C ALA A 41 -30.03 -54.64 5.35
N GLU A 42 -29.65 -54.99 6.58
CA GLU A 42 -29.26 -54.00 7.60
C GLU A 42 -27.93 -53.29 7.25
N ALA A 43 -26.96 -54.01 6.69
CA ALA A 43 -25.71 -53.42 6.21
C ALA A 43 -25.96 -52.46 5.03
N GLN A 44 -26.86 -52.82 4.11
CA GLN A 44 -27.27 -51.97 2.99
C GLN A 44 -27.95 -50.71 3.51
N LYS A 45 -28.92 -50.82 4.42
CA LYS A 45 -29.61 -49.65 5.01
C LYS A 45 -28.63 -48.68 5.67
N ARG A 46 -27.68 -49.19 6.47
CA ARG A 46 -26.62 -48.36 7.09
C ARG A 46 -25.72 -47.69 6.05
N THR A 47 -25.50 -48.34 4.91
CA THR A 47 -24.69 -47.78 3.82
C THR A 47 -25.45 -46.66 3.10
N GLU A 48 -26.75 -46.84 2.84
CA GLU A 48 -27.61 -45.80 2.26
C GLU A 48 -27.70 -44.57 3.17
N GLU A 49 -27.85 -44.76 4.48
CA GLU A 49 -27.80 -43.68 5.48
C GLU A 49 -26.49 -42.88 5.40
N ARG A 50 -25.34 -43.57 5.38
CA ARG A 50 -24.02 -42.91 5.25
C ARG A 50 -23.84 -42.18 3.92
N ILE A 51 -24.37 -42.72 2.82
CA ILE A 51 -24.31 -42.07 1.51
C ILE A 51 -25.13 -40.78 1.52
N ASN A 52 -26.31 -40.78 2.15
CA ASN A 52 -27.13 -39.58 2.29
C ASN A 52 -26.42 -38.50 3.12
N GLU A 53 -25.82 -38.88 4.25
CA GLU A 53 -25.02 -37.94 5.07
C GLU A 53 -23.85 -37.33 4.30
N LEU A 54 -23.16 -38.14 3.49
CA LEU A 54 -22.07 -37.68 2.62
C LEU A 54 -22.56 -36.73 1.53
N ALA A 55 -23.71 -37.02 0.91
CA ALA A 55 -24.31 -36.14 -0.09
C ALA A 55 -24.68 -34.77 0.50
N GLU A 56 -25.24 -34.74 1.71
CA GLU A 56 -25.53 -33.50 2.42
C GLU A 56 -24.25 -32.73 2.82
N ALA A 57 -23.21 -33.44 3.26
CA ALA A 57 -21.92 -32.83 3.55
C ALA A 57 -21.26 -32.24 2.29
N GLN A 58 -21.35 -32.94 1.15
CA GLN A 58 -20.88 -32.45 -0.14
C GLN A 58 -21.63 -31.19 -0.56
N LYS A 59 -22.97 -31.20 -0.50
CA LYS A 59 -23.79 -30.02 -0.84
C LYS A 59 -23.42 -28.79 0.00
N ARG A 60 -23.28 -28.96 1.32
CA ARG A 60 -22.83 -27.87 2.21
C ARG A 60 -21.42 -27.37 1.86
N THR A 61 -20.55 -28.27 1.39
CA THR A 61 -19.20 -27.88 0.98
C THR A 61 -19.22 -27.09 -0.32
N GLU A 62 -20.03 -27.49 -1.30
CA GLU A 62 -20.24 -26.76 -2.55
C GLU A 62 -20.81 -25.36 -2.30
N GLU A 63 -21.79 -25.23 -1.41
CA GLU A 63 -22.34 -23.94 -0.99
C GLU A 63 -21.26 -23.03 -0.40
N ARG A 64 -20.43 -23.54 0.52
CA ARG A 64 -19.32 -22.76 1.11
C ARG A 64 -18.25 -22.37 0.08
N ILE A 65 -17.98 -23.22 -0.90
CA ILE A 65 -17.04 -22.91 -1.98
C ILE A 65 -17.58 -21.77 -2.85
N ASN A 66 -18.88 -21.78 -3.17
CA ASN A 66 -19.51 -20.71 -3.93
C ASN A 66 -19.47 -19.37 -3.18
N GLU A 67 -19.78 -19.37 -1.88
CA GLU A 67 -19.68 -18.18 -1.03
C GLU A 67 -18.24 -17.61 -0.98
N LEU A 68 -17.23 -18.50 -0.90
CA LEU A 68 -15.83 -18.11 -0.93
C LEU A 68 -15.43 -17.51 -2.29
N ALA A 69 -15.90 -18.09 -3.39
CA ALA A 69 -15.64 -17.56 -4.73
C ALA A 69 -16.24 -16.14 -4.91
N GLU A 70 -17.46 -15.90 -4.41
CA GLU A 70 -18.07 -14.57 -4.42
C GLU A 70 -17.34 -13.57 -3.51
N ALA A 71 -16.90 -14.01 -2.32
CA ALA A 71 -16.09 -13.20 -1.43
C ALA A 71 -14.74 -12.82 -2.06
N GLN A 72 -14.09 -13.77 -2.76
CA GLN A 72 -12.87 -13.52 -3.51
C GLN A 72 -13.09 -12.49 -4.61
N LYS A 73 -14.14 -12.66 -5.43
CA LYS A 73 -14.47 -11.72 -6.51
C LYS A 73 -14.67 -10.29 -5.99
N ARG A 74 -15.45 -10.11 -4.92
CA ARG A 74 -15.63 -8.79 -4.27
C ARG A 74 -14.32 -8.20 -3.74
N THR A 75 -13.40 -9.05 -3.28
CA THR A 75 -12.10 -8.62 -2.79
C THR A 75 -11.21 -8.15 -3.96
N GLU A 76 -11.21 -8.87 -5.08
CA GLU A 76 -10.50 -8.48 -6.29
C GLU A 76 -11.02 -7.15 -6.85
N GLU A 77 -12.34 -6.94 -6.88
CA GLU A 77 -12.96 -5.67 -7.28
C GLU A 77 -12.48 -4.51 -6.39
N ARG A 78 -12.49 -4.68 -5.06
CA ARG A 78 -12.00 -3.66 -4.12
C ARG A 78 -10.50 -3.36 -4.29
N ILE A 79 -9.69 -4.38 -4.57
CA ILE A 79 -8.26 -4.20 -4.83
C ILE A 79 -8.04 -3.35 -6.10
N ASN A 80 -8.82 -3.60 -7.15
CA ASN A 80 -8.75 -2.81 -8.38
C ASN A 80 -9.14 -1.35 -8.15
N GLU A 81 -10.23 -1.10 -7.41
CA GLU A 81 -10.64 0.26 -7.03
C GLU A 81 -9.57 1.00 -6.21
N LEU A 82 -8.92 0.29 -5.27
CA LEU A 82 -7.82 0.85 -4.48
C LEU A 82 -6.60 1.18 -5.35
N ALA A 83 -6.25 0.32 -6.31
CA ALA A 83 -5.16 0.55 -7.24
C ALA A 83 -5.42 1.79 -8.11
N GLU A 84 -6.65 1.98 -8.59
CA GLU A 84 -7.05 3.18 -9.33
C GLU A 84 -7.00 4.45 -8.48
N ALA A 85 -7.50 4.38 -7.24
CA ALA A 85 -7.46 5.48 -6.29
C ALA A 85 -6.00 5.88 -5.94
N GLN A 86 -5.11 4.89 -5.79
CA GLN A 86 -3.69 5.11 -5.57
C GLN A 86 -3.05 5.80 -6.77
N LYS A 87 -3.29 5.31 -8.00
CA LYS A 87 -2.78 5.93 -9.23
C LYS A 87 -3.22 7.39 -9.37
N ARG A 88 -4.48 7.71 -9.05
CA ARG A 88 -4.99 9.09 -9.04
C ARG A 88 -4.28 9.94 -7.98
N THR A 89 -4.03 9.37 -6.81
CA THR A 89 -3.29 10.05 -5.73
C THR A 89 -1.86 10.36 -6.14
N ASP A 90 -1.16 9.41 -6.76
CA ASP A 90 0.21 9.60 -7.26
C ASP A 90 0.27 10.72 -8.31
N GLN A 91 -0.71 10.78 -9.22
CA GLN A 91 -0.82 11.86 -10.21
C GLN A 91 -1.05 13.22 -9.57
N ASN A 92 -1.88 13.29 -8.53
CA ASN A 92 -2.14 14.52 -7.78
C ASN A 92 -0.87 14.99 -7.04
N VAL A 93 -0.16 14.06 -6.39
CA VAL A 93 1.11 14.35 -5.70
C VAL A 93 2.17 14.84 -6.69
N ALA A 94 2.31 14.19 -7.84
CA ALA A 94 3.25 14.62 -8.88
C ALA A 94 2.92 16.03 -9.41
N THR A 95 1.63 16.33 -9.58
CA THR A 95 1.17 17.66 -10.00
C THR A 95 1.44 18.72 -8.93
N LEU A 96 1.19 18.39 -7.65
CA LEU A 96 1.46 19.27 -6.53
C LEU A 96 2.96 19.57 -6.41
N ALA A 97 3.83 18.57 -6.56
CA ALA A 97 5.27 18.73 -6.54
C ALA A 97 5.75 19.74 -7.61
N LYS A 98 5.26 19.62 -8.85
CA LYS A 98 5.57 20.57 -9.94
C LYS A 98 5.10 21.99 -9.63
N ARG A 99 3.92 22.14 -9.02
CA ARG A 99 3.41 23.45 -8.60
C ARG A 99 4.27 24.07 -7.49
N MET A 100 4.74 23.25 -6.54
CA MET A 100 5.65 23.73 -5.49
C MET A 100 7.00 24.16 -6.05
N GLU A 101 7.55 23.43 -7.01
CA GLU A 101 8.78 23.83 -7.71
C GLU A 101 8.61 25.17 -8.44
N SER A 102 7.49 25.33 -9.16
CA SER A 102 7.17 26.59 -9.84
C SER A 102 7.05 27.76 -8.86
N LEU A 103 6.35 27.54 -7.74
CA LEU A 103 6.20 28.53 -6.69
C LEU A 103 7.55 28.89 -6.04
N ALA A 104 8.43 27.92 -5.84
CA ALA A 104 9.77 28.17 -5.29
C ALA A 104 10.58 29.10 -6.21
N VAL A 105 10.49 28.90 -7.54
CA VAL A 105 11.13 29.78 -8.52
C VAL A 105 10.53 31.20 -8.46
N GLU A 106 9.20 31.31 -8.43
CA GLU A 106 8.52 32.60 -8.34
C GLU A 106 8.89 33.39 -7.07
N VAL A 107 8.95 32.70 -5.93
CA VAL A 107 9.38 33.30 -4.64
C VAL A 107 10.86 33.70 -4.69
N GLY A 108 11.71 32.91 -5.35
CA GLY A 108 13.12 33.27 -5.59
C GLY A 108 13.24 34.58 -6.38
N ARG A 109 12.52 34.69 -7.51
CA ARG A 109 12.50 35.91 -8.34
C ARG A 109 11.94 37.13 -7.60
N LEU A 110 10.92 36.93 -6.75
CA LEU A 110 10.40 38.00 -5.91
C LEU A 110 11.45 38.48 -4.90
N SER A 111 12.18 37.54 -4.29
CA SER A 111 13.25 37.85 -3.34
C SER A 111 14.37 38.67 -3.99
N GLU A 112 14.75 38.34 -5.24
CA GLU A 112 15.69 39.13 -6.04
C GLU A 112 15.15 40.53 -6.33
N THR A 113 13.89 40.65 -6.75
CA THR A 113 13.25 41.94 -7.08
C THR A 113 13.20 42.87 -5.86
N ILE A 114 12.89 42.32 -4.68
CA ILE A 114 12.91 43.07 -3.42
C ILE A 114 14.34 43.52 -3.08
N GLY A 115 15.33 42.67 -3.32
CA GLY A 115 16.75 43.03 -3.16
C GLY A 115 17.13 44.25 -3.99
N PHE A 116 16.88 44.21 -5.30
CA PHE A 116 17.13 45.35 -6.20
C PHE A 116 16.40 46.62 -5.77
N SER A 117 15.13 46.49 -5.38
CA SER A 117 14.32 47.65 -4.95
C SER A 117 14.89 48.30 -3.68
N LEU A 118 15.43 47.51 -2.74
CA LEU A 118 16.06 48.03 -1.54
C LEU A 118 17.40 48.70 -1.84
N GLU A 119 18.17 48.17 -2.79
CA GLU A 119 19.38 48.81 -3.27
C GLU A 119 19.09 50.16 -3.92
N ASP A 120 18.07 50.22 -4.79
CA ASP A 120 17.62 51.46 -5.44
C ASP A 120 17.21 52.50 -4.39
N LEU A 121 16.38 52.09 -3.43
CA LEU A 121 15.96 52.95 -2.33
C LEU A 121 17.16 53.44 -1.49
N GLY A 122 18.13 52.56 -1.24
CA GLY A 122 19.38 52.90 -0.57
C GLY A 122 20.16 53.98 -1.34
N ARG A 123 20.30 53.83 -2.66
CA ARG A 123 20.98 54.82 -3.50
C ARG A 123 20.28 56.17 -3.52
N GLU A 124 18.94 56.18 -3.49
CA GLU A 124 18.15 57.40 -3.52
C GLU A 124 18.11 58.13 -2.17
N LEU A 125 17.88 57.40 -1.07
CA LEU A 125 17.61 58.01 0.24
C LEU A 125 18.86 58.24 1.10
N LEU A 126 19.87 57.36 1.03
CA LEU A 126 21.03 57.43 1.91
C LEU A 126 21.91 58.68 1.71
N PRO A 127 22.13 59.22 0.50
CA PRO A 127 22.94 60.44 0.34
C PRO A 127 22.41 61.64 1.14
N SER A 128 21.09 61.81 1.18
CA SER A 128 20.45 62.87 1.96
C SER A 128 20.63 62.64 3.45
N ARG A 129 20.45 61.40 3.92
CA ARG A 129 20.62 61.06 5.34
C ARG A 129 22.07 61.19 5.82
N LEU A 130 23.03 60.81 5.00
CA LEU A 130 24.46 60.95 5.29
C LEU A 130 24.87 62.43 5.39
N ARG A 131 24.26 63.31 4.58
CA ARG A 131 24.51 64.75 4.62
C ARG A 131 24.12 65.37 5.97
N GLU A 132 22.99 64.95 6.53
CA GLU A 132 22.57 65.36 7.88
C GLU A 132 23.55 64.91 8.97
N LEU A 133 24.26 63.80 8.75
CA LEU A 133 25.30 63.28 9.63
C LEU A 133 26.69 63.89 9.37
N GLY A 134 26.79 64.89 8.47
CA GLY A 134 28.04 65.60 8.16
C GLY A 134 28.90 64.95 7.06
N VAL A 135 28.36 63.93 6.36
CA VAL A 135 29.00 63.24 5.24
C VAL A 135 28.37 63.71 3.93
N ALA A 136 29.08 64.51 3.16
CA ALA A 136 28.64 64.95 1.84
C ALA A 136 29.16 64.02 0.76
N ILE A 137 28.29 63.23 0.14
CA ILE A 137 28.59 62.38 -1.03
C ILE A 137 27.86 62.90 -2.27
N GLU A 138 28.45 62.68 -3.45
CA GLU A 138 27.86 63.08 -4.74
C GLU A 138 26.72 62.16 -5.18
N GLY A 139 26.82 60.88 -4.85
CA GLY A 139 25.83 59.85 -5.15
C GLY A 139 26.31 58.48 -4.70
N LEU A 140 25.44 57.48 -4.82
CA LEU A 140 25.77 56.08 -4.60
C LEU A 140 25.52 55.29 -5.89
N GLU A 141 26.47 54.45 -6.27
CA GLU A 141 26.39 53.58 -7.44
C GLU A 141 26.80 52.15 -7.09
N ARG A 142 26.43 51.19 -7.94
CA ARG A 142 26.95 49.81 -7.84
C ARG A 142 28.34 49.79 -8.48
N ARG A 143 29.35 49.28 -7.77
CA ARG A 143 30.74 49.22 -8.26
C ARG A 143 31.36 47.86 -7.99
N HIS A 144 32.10 47.35 -8.97
CA HIS A 144 32.85 46.10 -8.88
C HIS A 144 34.33 46.39 -8.62
N PHE A 145 34.92 45.60 -7.75
CA PHE A 145 36.33 45.67 -7.38
C PHE A 145 36.98 44.32 -7.60
N VAL A 146 38.26 44.31 -7.98
CA VAL A 146 39.06 43.07 -7.97
C VAL A 146 40.02 43.16 -6.79
N VAL A 147 39.83 42.31 -5.79
CA VAL A 147 40.65 42.23 -4.58
C VAL A 147 41.18 40.81 -4.47
N ASP A 148 42.51 40.66 -4.37
CA ASP A 148 43.19 39.36 -4.29
C ASP A 148 42.83 38.34 -5.39
N GLY A 149 42.43 38.85 -6.56
CA GLY A 149 42.03 38.03 -7.71
C GLY A 149 40.55 37.63 -7.73
N GLU A 150 39.77 38.05 -6.74
CA GLU A 150 38.32 37.83 -6.68
C GLU A 150 37.55 39.13 -7.00
N GLU A 151 36.45 39.00 -7.73
CA GLU A 151 35.56 40.13 -8.06
C GLU A 151 34.53 40.31 -6.94
N ILE A 152 34.56 41.49 -6.29
CA ILE A 152 33.66 41.88 -5.21
C ILE A 152 32.74 42.98 -5.72
N GLU A 153 31.43 42.73 -5.69
CA GLU A 153 30.41 43.74 -5.98
C GLU A 153 29.99 44.47 -4.70
N VAL A 154 30.02 45.80 -4.72
CA VAL A 154 29.47 46.66 -3.66
C VAL A 154 28.20 47.33 -4.17
N ASN A 155 27.07 47.10 -3.49
CA ASN A 155 25.76 47.60 -3.96
C ASN A 155 25.64 49.13 -3.83
N LEU A 156 26.32 49.72 -2.83
CA LEU A 156 26.31 51.14 -2.52
C LEU A 156 27.76 51.65 -2.38
N TYR A 157 28.30 52.26 -3.43
CA TYR A 157 29.59 52.91 -3.45
C TYR A 157 29.44 54.41 -3.66
N GLY A 158 30.12 55.23 -2.85
CA GLY A 158 30.20 56.67 -3.08
C GLY A 158 31.45 57.31 -2.49
N GLU A 159 31.98 58.32 -3.17
CA GLU A 159 33.05 59.16 -2.66
C GLU A 159 32.48 60.47 -2.12
N GLY A 160 33.07 60.97 -1.04
CA GLY A 160 32.60 62.20 -0.42
C GLY A 160 33.59 62.85 0.53
N LEU A 161 33.09 63.85 1.24
CA LEU A 161 33.82 64.64 2.21
C LEU A 161 33.12 64.60 3.56
N CYS A 162 33.88 64.34 4.61
CA CYS A 162 33.45 64.48 6.00
C CYS A 162 34.43 65.41 6.71
N SER A 163 33.94 66.55 7.20
CA SER A 163 34.77 67.57 7.88
C SER A 163 36.06 67.94 7.11
N GLY A 164 35.98 68.03 5.78
CA GLY A 164 37.11 68.38 4.89
C GLY A 164 38.06 67.22 4.53
N ARG A 165 37.85 66.00 5.03
CA ARG A 165 38.60 64.80 4.64
C ARG A 165 37.83 63.98 3.61
N ARG A 166 38.53 63.50 2.57
CA ARG A 166 37.96 62.55 1.61
C ARG A 166 37.65 61.23 2.33
N ILE A 167 36.43 60.75 2.14
CA ILE A 167 35.97 59.48 2.67
C ILE A 167 35.34 58.64 1.56
N LEU A 168 35.35 57.34 1.79
CA LEU A 168 34.69 56.36 0.94
C LEU A 168 33.54 55.72 1.70
N VAL A 169 32.37 55.68 1.07
CA VAL A 169 31.18 55.00 1.58
C VAL A 169 31.02 53.69 0.82
N LEU A 170 31.04 52.59 1.55
CA LEU A 170 30.77 51.25 1.07
C LEU A 170 29.58 50.70 1.85
N GLY A 171 28.59 50.15 1.13
CA GLY A 171 27.40 49.58 1.72
C GLY A 171 26.87 48.40 0.93
N GLU A 172 26.33 47.44 1.66
CA GLU A 172 25.62 46.28 1.13
C GLU A 172 24.14 46.41 1.54
N ALA A 173 23.22 46.18 0.60
CA ALA A 173 21.80 46.18 0.90
C ALA A 173 21.32 44.74 1.03
N LYS A 174 20.69 44.40 2.16
CA LYS A 174 20.12 43.07 2.40
C LYS A 174 18.62 43.16 2.63
N SER A 175 17.87 42.26 1.97
CA SER A 175 16.42 42.15 2.12
C SER A 175 15.97 41.62 3.47
N ARG A 176 16.89 41.01 4.22
CA ARG A 176 16.68 40.58 5.60
C ARG A 176 17.97 40.78 6.40
N ILE A 177 17.86 41.50 7.53
CA ILE A 177 18.97 41.76 8.45
C ILE A 177 18.66 41.02 9.75
N TYR A 178 19.51 40.07 10.15
CA TYR A 178 19.46 39.44 11.46
C TYR A 178 20.44 40.11 12.42
N SER A 179 20.20 40.01 13.74
CA SER A 179 21.07 40.61 14.76
C SER A 179 22.54 40.20 14.61
N ASN A 180 22.80 38.94 14.21
CA ASN A 180 24.14 38.42 13.97
C ASN A 180 24.84 39.05 12.74
N ASP A 181 24.08 39.54 11.75
CA ASP A 181 24.64 40.18 10.56
C ASP A 181 25.21 41.57 10.91
N VAL A 182 24.56 42.27 11.84
CA VAL A 182 25.00 43.58 12.35
C VAL A 182 26.27 43.45 13.18
N GLU A 183 26.36 42.43 14.03
CA GLU A 183 27.55 42.17 14.85
C GLU A 183 28.77 41.81 13.98
N ARG A 184 28.59 40.99 12.93
CA ARG A 184 29.67 40.65 11.99
C ARG A 184 30.20 41.86 11.25
N PHE A 185 29.33 42.75 10.78
CA PHE A 185 29.74 43.98 10.09
C PHE A 185 30.59 44.89 10.98
N ASN A 186 30.26 44.99 12.27
CA ASN A 186 30.99 45.84 13.22
C ASN A 186 32.34 45.25 13.67
N THR A 187 32.60 43.96 13.42
CA THR A 187 33.84 43.29 13.85
C THR A 187 34.89 43.20 12.71
N GLN A 188 34.51 43.55 11.47
CA GLN A 188 35.38 43.52 10.29
C GLN A 188 35.85 44.92 9.79
N ALA A 189 35.48 46.00 10.50
CA ALA A 189 35.87 47.38 10.17
C ALA A 189 37.07 47.89 10.98
#